data_AF-A0A2V1GTV7-F1
#
_entry.id   AF-A0A2V1GTV7-F1
#
_cell.length_a   1.000
_cell.length_b   1.000
_cell.length_c   1.000
_cell.angle_alpha   90.00
_cell.angle_beta   90.00
_cell.angle_gamma   90.00
#
_symmetry.space_group_name_H-M   'P 1'
#
loop_
_entity.id
_entity.type
_entity.pdbx_description
1 polymer ?
#
loop_
_entity_poly.entity_id
_entity_poly.type
_entity_poly.pdbx_seq_one_letter_code
_entity_poly.pdbx_strand_id
1 'polypeptide(L)'
;MEKLQRHLQSPFIRPFQDFNRHAFVAAEKAWQQHSGKLILDTGCGTGVSTINLAKQNPEHFVMGVDQSADRLEREKEQLPENMLLVRADLIDFWRLAVQANWDVEQHYLLYPNPWPKKKHLPRRWHGHAVLPYIISLGSTIECRSNWPVYIEEFAQSVQSLTTGQVSIETFQPEIFLTPFEKKYQQSGHDLWRCRIENNQASQNLINYFNL
;
A
#
# COMPACT_ATOMS: atom_id res chain seq x y z
N MET A 1 15.53 -12.77 2.25
CA MET A 1 16.29 -12.52 1.01
C MET A 1 16.13 -13.62 -0.03
N GLU A 2 16.50 -14.88 0.24
CA GLU A 2 16.44 -15.96 -0.78
C GLU A 2 15.08 -16.10 -1.47
N LYS A 3 13.98 -16.04 -0.71
CA LYS A 3 12.63 -16.11 -1.27
C LYS A 3 12.29 -14.96 -2.23
N LEU A 4 12.71 -13.73 -1.90
CA LEU A 4 12.50 -12.57 -2.76
C LEU A 4 13.29 -12.73 -4.07
N GLN A 5 14.53 -13.21 -4.01
CA GLN A 5 15.33 -13.48 -5.20
C GLN A 5 14.65 -14.48 -6.14
N ARG A 6 14.05 -15.56 -5.59
CA ARG A 6 13.25 -16.50 -6.40
C ARG A 6 12.05 -15.83 -7.06
N HIS A 7 11.37 -14.91 -6.37
CA HIS A 7 10.26 -14.15 -6.95
C HIS A 7 10.70 -13.21 -8.07
N LEU A 8 11.92 -12.66 -8.01
CA LEU A 8 12.44 -11.78 -9.05
C LEU A 8 12.91 -12.52 -10.31
N GLN A 9 13.03 -13.84 -10.25
CA GLN A 9 13.44 -14.69 -11.39
C GLN A 9 12.26 -15.22 -12.21
N SER A 10 11.02 -15.03 -11.76
CA SER A 10 9.83 -15.52 -12.44
C SER A 10 8.68 -14.54 -12.30
N PRO A 11 8.09 -14.06 -13.41
CA PRO A 11 7.01 -13.09 -13.35
C PRO A 11 5.81 -13.67 -12.59
N PHE A 12 5.15 -12.83 -11.79
CA PHE A 12 3.97 -13.25 -11.06
C PHE A 12 2.76 -13.26 -12.00
N ILE A 13 2.36 -14.46 -12.42
CA ILE A 13 1.25 -14.66 -13.35
C ILE A 13 0.04 -15.21 -12.61
N ARG A 14 -1.04 -14.41 -12.59
CA ARG A 14 -2.38 -14.81 -12.15
C ARG A 14 -3.41 -14.11 -13.07
N PRO A 15 -4.46 -14.79 -13.55
CA PRO A 15 -5.55 -14.13 -14.26
C PRO A 15 -6.23 -13.09 -13.38
N PHE A 16 -6.46 -11.89 -13.94
CA PHE A 16 -7.25 -10.87 -13.25
C PHE A 16 -8.70 -11.28 -13.15
N GLN A 17 -9.29 -11.09 -11.98
CA GLN A 17 -10.72 -11.33 -11.77
C GLN A 17 -11.55 -10.20 -12.40
N ASP A 18 -12.68 -10.55 -13.03
CA ASP A 18 -13.49 -9.57 -13.77
C ASP A 18 -13.98 -8.44 -12.86
N PHE A 19 -14.39 -8.73 -11.63
CA PHE A 19 -14.83 -7.67 -10.71
C PHE A 19 -13.69 -6.68 -10.39
N ASN A 20 -12.43 -7.12 -10.32
CA ASN A 20 -11.29 -6.21 -10.12
C ASN A 20 -11.06 -5.33 -11.34
N ARG A 21 -11.23 -5.86 -12.56
CA ARG A 21 -11.13 -5.05 -13.78
C ARG A 21 -12.18 -3.96 -13.81
N HIS A 22 -13.43 -4.29 -13.50
CA HIS A 22 -14.53 -3.31 -13.46
C HIS A 22 -14.29 -2.26 -12.36
N ALA A 23 -13.90 -2.70 -11.16
CA ALA A 23 -13.58 -1.79 -10.06
C ALA A 23 -12.41 -0.85 -10.40
N PHE A 24 -11.37 -1.37 -11.03
CA PHE A 24 -10.20 -0.60 -11.47
C PHE A 24 -10.56 0.47 -12.50
N VAL A 25 -11.32 0.12 -13.55
CA VAL A 25 -11.76 1.08 -14.58
C VAL A 25 -12.64 2.19 -13.97
N ALA A 26 -13.54 1.83 -13.05
CA ALA A 26 -14.36 2.82 -12.36
C ALA A 26 -13.51 3.76 -11.48
N ALA A 27 -12.52 3.20 -10.79
CA ALA A 27 -11.60 3.96 -9.94
C ALA A 27 -10.71 4.92 -10.76
N GLU A 28 -10.19 4.46 -11.89
CA GLU A 28 -9.41 5.27 -12.83
C GLU A 28 -10.22 6.46 -13.35
N LYS A 29 -11.46 6.21 -13.78
CA LYS A 29 -12.36 7.25 -14.27
C LYS A 29 -12.64 8.32 -13.21
N ALA A 30 -12.89 7.91 -11.97
CA ALA A 30 -13.15 8.85 -10.88
C ALA A 30 -11.92 9.72 -10.58
N TRP A 31 -10.72 9.13 -10.56
CA TRP A 31 -9.49 9.88 -10.37
C TRP A 31 -9.25 10.90 -11.49
N GLN A 32 -9.41 10.50 -12.75
CA GLN A 32 -9.24 11.37 -13.90
C GLN A 32 -10.20 12.58 -13.90
N GLN A 33 -11.37 12.46 -13.27
CA GLN A 33 -12.32 13.57 -13.11
C GLN A 33 -11.88 14.62 -12.09
N HIS A 34 -11.06 14.25 -11.10
CA HIS A 34 -10.57 15.18 -10.07
C HIS A 34 -9.36 16.00 -10.53
N SER A 35 -8.54 15.48 -11.45
CA SER A 35 -7.29 16.08 -11.95
C SER A 35 -6.14 16.27 -10.93
N GLY A 36 -6.36 15.94 -9.66
CA GLY A 36 -5.34 15.98 -8.60
C GLY A 36 -4.40 14.77 -8.63
N LYS A 37 -3.23 14.88 -7.99
CA LYS A 37 -2.32 13.73 -7.81
C LYS A 37 -2.94 12.66 -6.93
N LEU A 38 -2.57 11.40 -7.15
CA LEU A 38 -3.15 10.26 -6.44
C LEU A 38 -2.40 9.95 -5.16
N ILE A 39 -3.15 9.80 -4.07
CA ILE A 39 -2.72 9.12 -2.85
C ILE A 39 -3.47 7.79 -2.78
N LEU A 40 -2.74 6.68 -2.67
CA LEU A 40 -3.29 5.34 -2.60
C LEU A 40 -3.16 4.76 -1.18
N ASP A 41 -4.28 4.45 -0.54
CA ASP A 41 -4.36 3.81 0.78
C ASP A 41 -4.81 2.36 0.63
N THR A 42 -3.86 1.42 0.69
CA THR A 42 -4.14 0.00 0.42
C THR A 42 -4.30 -0.83 1.67
N GLY A 43 -5.38 -1.63 1.71
CA GLY A 43 -5.83 -2.30 2.92
C GLY A 43 -6.48 -1.34 3.90
N CYS A 44 -7.19 -0.32 3.41
CA CYS A 44 -7.73 0.78 4.22
C CYS A 44 -8.79 0.33 5.24
N GLY A 45 -9.25 -0.92 5.17
CA GLY A 45 -10.23 -1.49 6.08
C GLY A 45 -11.55 -0.74 6.01
N THR A 46 -11.80 0.07 7.03
CA THR A 46 -13.06 0.85 7.14
C THR A 46 -13.01 2.18 6.40
N GLY A 47 -11.88 2.55 5.80
CA GLY A 47 -11.71 3.82 5.09
C GLY A 47 -11.42 5.03 6.00
N VAL A 48 -11.30 4.84 7.31
CA VAL A 48 -10.98 5.93 8.26
C VAL A 48 -9.66 6.61 7.91
N SER A 49 -8.63 5.83 7.56
CA SER A 49 -7.35 6.37 7.09
C SER A 49 -7.51 7.18 5.80
N THR A 50 -8.28 6.66 4.85
CA THR A 50 -8.56 7.32 3.57
C THR A 50 -9.27 8.67 3.79
N ILE A 51 -10.26 8.72 4.68
CA ILE A 51 -10.96 9.96 5.05
C ILE A 51 -9.98 10.98 5.66
N ASN A 52 -9.13 10.53 6.59
CA ASN A 52 -8.17 11.40 7.25
C ASN A 52 -7.11 11.93 6.27
N LEU A 53 -6.62 11.09 5.37
CA LEU A 53 -5.70 11.46 4.30
C LEU A 53 -6.35 12.49 3.36
N ALA A 54 -7.61 12.29 2.97
CA ALA A 54 -8.34 13.21 2.10
C ALA A 54 -8.56 14.58 2.74
N LYS A 55 -8.90 14.62 4.04
CA LYS A 55 -9.02 15.86 4.82
C LYS A 55 -7.69 16.61 4.95
N GLN A 56 -6.57 15.89 5.04
CA GLN A 56 -5.22 16.47 5.16
C GLN A 56 -4.65 16.93 3.82
N ASN A 57 -5.14 16.40 2.70
CA ASN A 57 -4.62 16.63 1.36
C ASN A 57 -5.76 17.04 0.40
N PRO A 58 -6.36 18.24 0.57
CA PRO A 58 -7.53 18.66 -0.22
C PRO A 58 -7.26 18.78 -1.73
N GLU A 59 -6.00 18.98 -2.13
CA GLU A 59 -5.58 19.10 -3.53
C GLU A 59 -5.31 17.74 -4.21
N HIS A 60 -5.35 16.65 -3.44
CA HIS A 60 -5.10 15.29 -3.92
C HIS A 60 -6.39 14.52 -4.08
N PHE A 61 -6.38 13.53 -4.97
CA PHE A 61 -7.41 12.50 -5.00
C PHE A 61 -6.94 11.32 -4.16
N VAL A 62 -7.72 10.93 -3.14
CA VAL A 62 -7.34 9.87 -2.20
C VAL A 62 -8.17 8.62 -2.41
N MET A 63 -7.52 7.51 -2.75
CA MET A 63 -8.19 6.25 -3.05
C MET A 63 -7.89 5.20 -1.97
N GLY A 64 -8.92 4.77 -1.27
CA GLY A 64 -8.85 3.68 -0.32
C GLY A 64 -9.26 2.37 -0.98
N VAL A 65 -8.42 1.34 -0.91
CA VAL A 65 -8.71 0.03 -1.50
C VAL A 65 -8.74 -1.05 -0.42
N ASP A 66 -9.82 -1.81 -0.33
CA ASP A 66 -9.93 -2.98 0.55
C ASP A 66 -10.76 -4.09 -0.11
N GLN A 67 -10.49 -5.35 0.24
CA GLN A 67 -11.25 -6.49 -0.30
C GLN A 67 -12.62 -6.66 0.36
N SER A 68 -12.82 -6.10 1.56
CA SER A 68 -14.00 -6.31 2.39
C SER A 68 -15.06 -5.25 2.14
N ALA A 69 -16.15 -5.64 1.47
CA ALA A 69 -17.35 -4.81 1.33
C ALA A 69 -17.87 -4.36 2.72
N ASP A 70 -18.04 -5.30 3.64
CA ASP A 70 -18.56 -5.04 4.98
C ASP A 70 -17.76 -3.98 5.76
N ARG A 71 -16.44 -3.90 5.55
CA ARG A 71 -15.62 -2.86 6.20
C ARG A 71 -15.81 -1.51 5.50
N LEU A 72 -15.78 -1.51 4.16
CA LEU A 72 -15.97 -0.31 3.34
C LEU A 72 -17.38 0.28 3.47
N GLU A 73 -18.38 -0.51 3.85
CA GLU A 73 -19.78 -0.07 4.01
C GLU A 73 -20.15 0.36 5.43
N ARG A 74 -19.25 0.19 6.41
CA ARG A 74 -19.52 0.64 7.79
C ARG A 74 -19.90 2.11 7.82
N GLU A 75 -20.74 2.47 8.78
CA GLU A 75 -21.13 3.85 9.01
C GLU A 75 -19.90 4.73 9.21
N LYS A 76 -19.89 5.86 8.51
CA LYS A 76 -18.79 6.81 8.48
C LYS A 76 -19.36 8.21 8.63
N GLU A 77 -18.50 9.12 9.07
CA GLU A 77 -18.75 10.55 8.93
C GLU A 77 -18.94 10.93 7.46
N GLN A 78 -19.34 12.18 7.23
CA GLN A 78 -19.39 12.75 5.89
C GLN A 78 -18.05 12.54 5.16
N LEU A 79 -18.14 11.94 3.96
CA LEU A 79 -16.99 11.68 3.11
C LEU A 79 -16.54 12.97 2.41
N PRO A 80 -15.24 13.30 2.43
CA PRO A 80 -14.67 14.32 1.57
C PRO A 80 -14.97 14.03 0.08
N GLU A 81 -15.10 15.09 -0.72
CA GLU A 81 -15.39 14.97 -2.16
C GLU A 81 -14.18 14.45 -2.95
N ASN A 82 -12.96 14.67 -2.43
CA ASN A 82 -11.70 14.30 -3.06
C ASN A 82 -11.25 12.86 -2.76
N MET A 83 -12.16 11.94 -2.48
CA MET A 83 -11.81 10.55 -2.20
C MET A 83 -12.76 9.52 -2.81
N LEU A 84 -12.24 8.29 -2.94
CA LEU A 84 -13.00 7.13 -3.35
C LEU A 84 -12.61 5.90 -2.54
N LEU A 85 -13.61 5.10 -2.14
CA LEU A 85 -13.39 3.76 -1.61
C LEU A 85 -13.69 2.72 -2.69
N VAL A 86 -12.73 1.82 -2.92
CA VAL A 86 -12.79 0.81 -3.97
C VAL A 86 -12.72 -0.57 -3.34
N ARG A 87 -13.72 -1.40 -3.63
CA ARG A 87 -13.66 -2.82 -3.29
C ARG A 87 -12.86 -3.58 -4.33
N ALA A 88 -11.68 -4.09 -3.96
CA ALA A 88 -10.84 -4.92 -4.85
C ALA A 88 -9.92 -5.87 -4.08
N ASP A 89 -9.50 -6.96 -4.74
CA ASP A 89 -8.33 -7.75 -4.30
C ASP A 89 -7.07 -6.93 -4.63
N LEU A 90 -6.26 -6.66 -3.60
CA LEU A 90 -5.10 -5.78 -3.71
C LEU A 90 -4.03 -6.32 -4.67
N ILE A 91 -3.88 -7.64 -4.78
CA ILE A 91 -2.87 -8.24 -5.66
C ILE A 91 -3.18 -7.89 -7.10
N ASP A 92 -4.44 -8.05 -7.51
CA ASP A 92 -4.88 -7.68 -8.85
C ASP A 92 -4.89 -6.17 -9.04
N PHE A 93 -5.32 -5.40 -8.04
CA PHE A 93 -5.39 -3.95 -8.12
C PHE A 93 -4.02 -3.31 -8.36
N TRP A 94 -2.99 -3.71 -7.60
CA TRP A 94 -1.62 -3.22 -7.81
C TRP A 94 -1.08 -3.58 -9.19
N ARG A 95 -1.32 -4.82 -9.64
CA ARG A 95 -0.87 -5.28 -10.96
C ARG A 95 -1.55 -4.52 -12.09
N LEU A 96 -2.85 -4.23 -11.98
CA LEU A 96 -3.59 -3.40 -12.94
C LEU A 96 -3.07 -1.97 -12.94
N ALA A 97 -2.83 -1.37 -11.76
CA ALA A 97 -2.31 -0.01 -11.65
C ALA A 97 -0.91 0.13 -12.30
N VAL A 98 -0.02 -0.85 -12.09
CA VAL A 98 1.31 -0.85 -12.75
C VAL A 98 1.15 -1.01 -14.26
N GLN A 99 0.28 -1.91 -14.71
CA GLN A 99 0.04 -2.12 -16.15
C GLN A 99 -0.53 -0.86 -16.83
N ALA A 100 -1.33 -0.08 -16.12
CA ALA A 100 -1.89 1.18 -16.59
C ALA A 100 -0.93 2.38 -16.44
N ASN A 101 0.29 2.17 -15.93
CA ASN A 101 1.27 3.22 -15.63
C ASN A 101 0.70 4.33 -14.73
N TRP A 102 -0.04 3.95 -13.69
CA TRP A 102 -0.52 4.91 -12.70
C TRP A 102 0.64 5.62 -12.00
N ASP A 103 0.56 6.95 -11.94
CA ASP A 103 1.49 7.80 -11.21
C ASP A 103 0.93 8.11 -9.80
N VAL A 104 1.24 7.25 -8.82
CA VAL A 104 0.84 7.47 -7.43
C VAL A 104 1.91 8.32 -6.74
N GLU A 105 1.52 9.45 -6.16
CA GLU A 105 2.48 10.29 -5.42
C GLU A 105 2.83 9.66 -4.07
N GLN A 106 1.81 9.15 -3.35
CA GLN A 106 1.98 8.56 -2.03
C GLN A 106 1.20 7.26 -1.92
N HIS A 107 1.86 6.18 -1.51
CA HIS A 107 1.26 4.87 -1.32
C HIS A 107 1.40 4.39 0.12
N TYR A 108 0.26 4.17 0.78
CA TYR A 108 0.17 3.78 2.17
C TYR A 108 -0.15 2.28 2.35
N LEU A 109 0.59 1.66 3.28
CA LEU A 109 0.41 0.31 3.81
C LEU A 109 0.30 0.39 5.34
N LEU A 110 -0.90 0.66 5.84
CA LEU A 110 -1.11 0.98 7.25
C LEU A 110 -1.57 -0.26 8.04
N TYR A 111 -0.73 -0.73 8.96
CA TYR A 111 -1.00 -1.87 9.85
C TYR A 111 -1.41 -3.16 9.11
N PRO A 112 -0.62 -3.59 8.10
CA PRO A 112 -0.87 -4.86 7.44
C PRO A 112 -0.83 -6.01 8.44
N ASN A 113 -1.53 -7.10 8.14
CA ASN A 113 -1.55 -8.26 9.04
C ASN A 113 -0.11 -8.81 9.23
N PRO A 114 0.41 -8.83 10.48
CA PRO A 114 1.82 -9.10 10.73
C PRO A 114 2.22 -10.56 10.50
N TRP A 115 1.28 -11.50 10.63
CA TRP A 115 1.54 -12.94 10.50
C TRP A 115 2.81 -13.41 11.23
N PRO A 116 2.90 -13.34 12.56
CA PRO A 116 4.18 -13.36 13.29
C PRO A 116 4.99 -14.66 13.16
N LYS A 117 4.34 -15.79 12.90
CA LYS A 117 5.03 -17.08 12.74
C LYS A 117 5.84 -17.11 11.43
N LYS A 118 7.11 -17.52 11.48
CA LYS A 118 8.02 -17.61 10.31
C LYS A 118 7.41 -18.33 9.10
N LYS A 119 6.69 -19.43 9.34
CA LYS A 119 5.99 -20.19 8.27
C LYS A 119 4.94 -19.39 7.50
N HIS A 120 4.50 -18.24 8.02
CA HIS A 120 3.55 -17.34 7.38
C HIS A 120 4.22 -16.18 6.64
N LEU A 121 5.56 -16.16 6.51
CA LEU A 121 6.26 -15.19 5.67
C LEU A 121 5.64 -15.03 4.26
N PRO A 122 5.17 -16.10 3.57
CA PRO A 122 4.47 -15.93 2.29
C PRO A 122 3.19 -15.08 2.31
N ARG A 123 2.60 -14.84 3.48
CA ARG A 123 1.39 -14.03 3.65
C ARG A 123 1.70 -12.56 3.96
N ARG A 124 2.95 -12.24 4.28
CA ARG A 124 3.41 -10.85 4.48
C ARG A 124 3.74 -10.25 3.13
N TRP A 125 3.46 -8.96 2.92
CA TRP A 125 3.63 -8.34 1.61
C TRP A 125 5.07 -8.42 1.09
N HIS A 126 6.05 -8.22 1.96
CA HIS A 126 7.47 -8.35 1.62
C HIS A 126 7.94 -9.79 1.35
N GLY A 127 7.14 -10.79 1.75
CA GLY A 127 7.39 -12.19 1.46
C GLY A 127 6.55 -12.73 0.29
N HIS A 128 5.72 -11.89 -0.34
CA HIS A 128 4.83 -12.25 -1.44
C HIS A 128 5.44 -11.86 -2.79
N ALA A 129 5.11 -12.61 -3.85
CA ALA A 129 5.56 -12.34 -5.22
C ALA A 129 5.02 -11.03 -5.83
N VAL A 130 4.12 -10.34 -5.13
CA VAL A 130 3.51 -9.08 -5.58
C VAL A 130 4.32 -7.86 -5.16
N LEU A 131 5.33 -8.04 -4.29
CA LEU A 131 6.14 -6.93 -3.78
C LEU A 131 6.70 -6.01 -4.89
N PRO A 132 7.21 -6.51 -6.04
CA PRO A 132 7.65 -5.65 -7.13
C PRO A 132 6.59 -4.63 -7.57
N TYR A 133 5.32 -5.06 -7.68
CA TYR A 133 4.22 -4.17 -8.08
C TYR A 133 3.87 -3.13 -7.02
N ILE A 134 3.99 -3.49 -5.73
CA ILE A 134 3.80 -2.54 -4.63
C ILE A 134 4.86 -1.43 -4.72
N ILE A 135 6.12 -1.81 -4.92
CA ILE A 135 7.25 -0.86 -4.91
C ILE A 135 7.27 0.03 -6.16
N SER A 136 6.64 -0.39 -7.26
CA SER A 136 6.57 0.38 -8.50
C SER A 136 5.51 1.47 -8.56
N LEU A 137 4.54 1.50 -7.65
CA LEU A 137 3.37 2.38 -7.80
C LEU A 137 3.57 3.78 -7.22
N GLY A 138 4.26 3.90 -6.08
CA GLY A 138 4.39 5.16 -5.35
C GLY A 138 5.73 5.86 -5.58
N SER A 139 5.71 7.17 -5.82
CA SER A 139 6.89 8.04 -5.66
C SER A 139 7.38 8.02 -4.20
N THR A 140 6.44 7.95 -3.25
CA THR A 140 6.73 7.65 -1.85
C THR A 140 5.88 6.47 -1.37
N ILE A 141 6.45 5.63 -0.51
CA ILE A 141 5.74 4.51 0.11
C ILE A 141 5.93 4.59 1.62
N GLU A 142 4.83 4.51 2.35
CA GLU A 142 4.83 4.53 3.80
C GLU A 142 4.14 3.30 4.37
N CYS A 143 4.92 2.46 5.06
CA CYS A 143 4.45 1.27 5.73
C CYS A 143 4.52 1.50 7.25
N ARG A 144 3.40 1.33 7.95
CA ARG A 144 3.33 1.49 9.42
C ARG A 144 2.90 0.19 10.09
N SER A 145 3.43 -0.08 11.28
CA SER A 145 3.07 -1.24 12.10
C SER A 145 3.43 -1.00 13.57
N ASN A 146 2.78 -1.70 14.49
CA ASN A 146 3.22 -1.76 15.88
C ASN A 146 4.25 -2.88 16.15
N TRP A 147 4.69 -3.59 15.10
CA TRP A 147 5.63 -4.69 15.20
C TRP A 147 6.94 -4.38 14.45
N PRO A 148 8.05 -4.12 15.15
CA PRO A 148 9.32 -3.68 14.53
C PRO A 148 9.84 -4.69 13.50
N VAL A 149 9.75 -5.99 13.81
CA VAL A 149 10.21 -7.06 12.90
C VAL A 149 9.53 -6.99 11.54
N TYR A 150 8.24 -6.61 11.47
CA TYR A 150 7.57 -6.46 10.18
C TYR A 150 8.20 -5.34 9.36
N ILE A 151 8.46 -4.21 10.01
CA ILE A 151 9.01 -3.00 9.39
C ILE A 151 10.46 -3.22 8.96
N GLU A 152 11.27 -3.87 9.79
CA GLU A 152 12.64 -4.27 9.47
C GLU A 152 12.70 -5.22 8.28
N GLU A 153 11.91 -6.30 8.28
CA GLU A 153 11.88 -7.25 7.17
C GLU A 153 11.33 -6.63 5.88
N PHE A 154 10.34 -5.73 6.00
CA PHE A 154 9.79 -4.99 4.86
C PHE A 154 10.87 -4.09 4.25
N ALA A 155 11.52 -3.24 5.04
CA ALA A 155 12.58 -2.35 4.57
C ALA A 155 13.75 -3.11 3.93
N GLN A 156 14.21 -4.21 4.56
CA GLN A 156 15.27 -5.06 3.99
C GLN A 156 14.89 -5.60 2.60
N SER A 157 13.63 -6.01 2.43
CA SER A 157 13.14 -6.52 1.15
C SER A 157 13.09 -5.40 0.10
N VAL A 158 12.58 -4.23 0.47
CA VAL A 158 12.47 -3.08 -0.43
C VAL A 158 13.84 -2.51 -0.83
N GLN A 159 14.82 -2.49 0.07
CA GLN A 159 16.17 -2.01 -0.20
C GLN A 159 16.83 -2.72 -1.39
N SER A 160 16.42 -3.95 -1.70
CA SER A 160 16.91 -4.71 -2.86
C SER A 160 16.20 -4.39 -4.20
N LEU A 161 15.09 -3.65 -4.14
CA LEU A 161 14.19 -3.35 -5.26
C LEU A 161 14.19 -1.88 -5.67
N THR A 162 14.71 -0.98 -4.84
CA THR A 162 14.79 0.46 -5.13
C THR A 162 16.23 0.95 -4.98
N THR A 163 16.61 1.96 -5.77
CA THR A 163 17.81 2.78 -5.52
C THR A 163 17.53 4.00 -4.67
N GLY A 164 16.25 4.21 -4.34
CA GLY A 164 15.77 5.26 -3.45
C GLY A 164 16.21 5.10 -2.00
N GLN A 165 15.88 6.12 -1.20
CA GLN A 165 16.16 6.10 0.23
C GLN A 165 15.10 5.27 0.96
N VAL A 166 15.55 4.34 1.81
CA VAL A 166 14.69 3.57 2.71
C VAL A 166 15.10 3.92 4.14
N SER A 167 14.13 4.33 4.96
CA SER A 167 14.35 4.71 6.36
C SER A 167 13.35 4.02 7.27
N ILE A 168 13.81 3.67 8.47
CA ILE A 168 12.98 3.12 9.55
C ILE A 168 13.12 4.02 10.76
N GLU A 169 12.01 4.28 11.44
CA GLU A 169 11.98 5.03 12.70
C GLU A 169 10.86 4.53 13.61
N THR A 170 11.01 4.79 14.91
CA THR A 170 9.86 4.84 15.81
C THR A 170 9.00 6.05 15.45
N PHE A 171 7.69 5.90 15.53
CA PHE A 171 6.74 6.85 15.02
C PHE A 171 5.78 7.30 16.12
N GLN A 172 5.64 8.61 16.27
CA GLN A 172 4.67 9.20 17.18
C GLN A 172 3.75 10.13 16.37
N PRO A 173 2.53 9.69 16.02
CA PRO A 173 1.62 10.50 15.23
C PRO A 173 1.13 11.70 16.04
N GLU A 174 1.18 12.89 15.44
CA GLU A 174 0.45 14.06 15.95
C GLU A 174 -1.07 13.86 15.80
N ILE A 175 -1.47 13.29 14.65
CA ILE A 175 -2.85 12.92 14.34
C ILE A 175 -2.87 11.45 13.94
N PHE A 176 -3.78 10.70 14.55
CA PHE A 176 -4.03 9.31 14.20
C PHE A 176 -4.72 9.21 12.84
N LEU A 177 -4.03 8.62 11.87
CA LEU A 177 -4.63 8.23 10.59
C LEU A 177 -5.54 7.02 10.77
N THR A 178 -5.14 6.03 11.58
CA THR A 178 -5.91 4.79 11.72
C THR A 178 -6.43 4.55 13.15
N PRO A 179 -7.54 3.80 13.31
CA PRO A 179 -7.96 3.30 14.62
C PRO A 179 -6.89 2.42 15.30
N PHE A 180 -6.05 1.73 14.52
CA PHE A 180 -4.98 0.89 15.05
C PHE A 180 -3.88 1.71 15.72
N GLU A 181 -3.48 2.84 15.13
CA GLU A 181 -2.48 3.75 15.74
C GLU A 181 -2.94 4.20 17.11
N LYS A 182 -4.17 4.72 17.19
CA LYS A 182 -4.77 5.16 18.44
C LYS A 182 -4.80 4.02 19.45
N LYS A 183 -5.29 2.84 19.05
CA LYS A 183 -5.38 1.67 19.91
C LYS A 183 -4.01 1.24 20.45
N TYR A 184 -3.01 1.12 19.58
CA TYR A 184 -1.69 0.63 19.96
C TYR A 184 -0.95 1.62 20.85
N GLN A 185 -0.99 2.92 20.55
CA GLN A 185 -0.40 3.94 21.41
C GLN A 185 -1.08 3.99 22.78
N GLN A 186 -2.41 3.95 22.83
CA GLN A 186 -3.16 3.89 24.10
C GLN A 186 -2.87 2.63 24.92
N SER A 187 -2.43 1.56 24.27
CA SER A 187 -2.03 0.31 24.91
C SER A 187 -0.53 0.26 25.25
N GLY A 188 0.21 1.36 25.06
CA GLY A 188 1.63 1.46 25.38
C GLY A 188 2.56 0.74 24.40
N HIS A 189 2.09 0.41 23.20
CA HIS A 189 2.96 -0.13 22.15
C HIS A 189 3.67 0.97 21.38
N ASP A 190 4.94 0.76 21.08
CA ASP A 190 5.67 1.56 20.09
C ASP A 190 5.03 1.39 18.71
N LEU A 191 4.96 2.49 17.96
CA LEU A 191 4.61 2.45 16.55
C LEU A 191 5.89 2.61 15.73
N TRP A 192 5.93 1.95 14.59
CA TRP A 192 7.08 1.90 13.71
C TRP A 192 6.65 2.27 12.30
N ARG A 193 7.53 2.98 11.60
CA ARG A 193 7.31 3.42 10.24
C ARG A 193 8.53 3.11 9.37
N CYS A 194 8.28 2.57 8.18
CA CYS A 194 9.23 2.54 7.06
C CYS A 194 8.78 3.56 6.02
N ARG A 195 9.68 4.48 5.63
CA ARG A 195 9.48 5.42 4.52
C ARG A 195 10.43 5.11 3.39
N ILE A 196 9.91 5.07 2.17
CA ILE A 196 10.66 4.84 0.93
C ILE A 196 10.43 6.05 0.03
N GLU A 197 11.51 6.68 -0.40
CA GLU A 197 11.50 7.73 -1.43
C GLU A 197 12.04 7.12 -2.72
N ASN A 198 11.13 6.80 -3.65
CA ASN A 198 11.47 6.15 -4.91
C ASN A 198 11.95 7.21 -5.90
N ASN A 199 13.28 7.29 -6.07
CA ASN A 199 13.87 8.17 -7.06
C ASN A 199 13.98 7.46 -8.43
N GLN A 200 14.33 6.16 -8.44
CA GLN A 200 14.42 5.31 -9.63
C GLN A 200 14.22 3.82 -9.26
N ALA A 201 13.71 3.03 -10.21
CA ALA A 201 13.65 1.57 -10.06
C ALA A 201 15.07 0.97 -10.06
N SER A 202 15.33 -0.05 -9.23
CA SER A 202 16.63 -0.76 -9.27
C SER A 202 16.76 -1.63 -10.52
N GLN A 203 17.99 -1.97 -10.90
CA GLN A 203 18.22 -2.88 -12.04
C GLN A 203 17.49 -4.23 -11.86
N ASN A 204 17.37 -4.72 -10.63
CA ASN A 204 16.62 -5.94 -10.33
C ASN A 204 15.13 -5.79 -10.66
N LEU A 205 14.55 -4.64 -10.32
CA LEU A 205 13.14 -4.34 -10.58
C LEU A 205 12.89 -4.10 -12.07
N ILE A 206 13.79 -3.40 -12.76
CA ILE A 206 13.76 -3.21 -14.21
C ILE A 206 13.81 -4.56 -14.92
N ASN A 207 14.76 -5.42 -14.55
CA ASN A 207 14.89 -6.76 -15.13
C ASN A 207 13.60 -7.57 -14.91
N TYR A 208 13.00 -7.49 -13.72
CA TYR A 208 11.76 -8.22 -13.41
C TYR A 208 10.60 -7.90 -14.36
N PHE A 209 10.41 -6.63 -14.73
CA PHE A 209 9.33 -6.23 -15.65
C PHE A 209 9.67 -6.45 -17.13
N ASN A 210 10.91 -6.81 -17.44
CA ASN A 210 11.37 -7.15 -18.80
C ASN A 210 11.40 -8.67 -19.07
N LEU A 211 11.07 -9.51 -18.07
CA LEU A 211 10.92 -10.97 -18.20
C LEU A 211 9.62 -11.34 -18.93
#